data_AF-A0AA43BGP7-F1
#
_entry.id   AF-A0AA43BGP7-F1
#
_cell.length_a   1.000
_cell.length_b   1.000
_cell.length_c   1.000
_cell.angle_alpha   90.00
_cell.angle_beta   90.00
_cell.angle_gamma   90.00
#
_symmetry.space_group_name_H-M   'P 1'
#
loop_
_entity.id
_entity.type
_entity.pdbx_description
1 polymer ?
#
loop_
_entity_poly.entity_id
_entity_poly.type
_entity_poly.pdbx_seq_one_letter_code
_entity_poly.pdbx_strand_id
1 'polypeptide(L)'
;MTPREIQDALAARQVGQFPVSIATSLALEGAFGIYPERPAVNPPPIKSYQELWINVRTLMRNLLGSLPQDIQDKFLPGYFTLAIPQELSFIETEVLRRTEGLVRTVCYYADHGDLKRVLPGALLKVANTPKQQFQEAIEREGLRQLIEQMDLRKTRTTIEGRQRKALMITHHPVDLLSRYEFRQLDLLESHTGIIKDPSQWYTKLTGGRELPPLPFMNFTISLFGDNNQLLQAQPLKLRRKILEIAERDRWTAITTLDKIRLGIKSIEDPALRASAQVLLS
;
A
#
# COMPACT_ATOMS: atom_id res chain seq x y z
N MET A 1 29.34 -11.86 -2.31
CA MET A 1 29.31 -10.40 -2.49
C MET A 1 29.89 -9.81 -1.23
N THR A 2 30.86 -8.91 -1.35
CA THR A 2 31.50 -8.27 -0.21
C THR A 2 30.58 -7.16 0.34
N PRO A 3 30.67 -6.80 1.63
CA PRO A 3 29.92 -5.67 2.18
C PRO A 3 30.14 -4.36 1.42
N ARG A 4 31.32 -4.17 0.82
CA ARG A 4 31.68 -3.01 0.00
C ARG A 4 30.87 -2.94 -1.30
N GLU A 5 30.76 -4.05 -2.03
CA GLU A 5 29.98 -4.11 -3.27
C GLU A 5 28.52 -3.70 -3.06
N ILE A 6 27.95 -4.01 -1.88
CA ILE A 6 26.56 -3.66 -1.57
C ILE A 6 26.42 -2.21 -1.12
N GLN A 7 27.39 -1.66 -0.40
CA GLN A 7 27.42 -0.21 -0.11
C GLN A 7 27.53 0.61 -1.41
N ASP A 8 28.39 0.18 -2.32
CA ASP A 8 28.54 0.80 -3.64
C ASP A 8 27.23 0.70 -4.43
N ALA A 9 26.54 -0.46 -4.40
CA ALA A 9 25.24 -0.63 -5.03
C ALA A 9 24.13 0.23 -4.39
N LEU A 10 24.13 0.39 -3.07
CA LEU A 10 23.20 1.30 -2.38
C LEU A 10 23.46 2.75 -2.79
N ALA A 11 24.71 3.18 -2.91
CA ALA A 11 25.06 4.52 -3.34
C ALA A 11 24.71 4.77 -4.82
N ALA A 12 24.88 3.76 -5.68
CA ALA A 12 24.59 3.82 -7.12
C ALA A 12 23.14 3.47 -7.49
N ARG A 13 22.28 3.18 -6.50
CA ARG A 13 20.87 2.80 -6.74
C ARG A 13 20.13 3.89 -7.50
N GLN A 14 19.08 3.51 -8.22
CA GLN A 14 18.28 4.50 -8.94
C GLN A 14 17.56 5.41 -7.93
N VAL A 15 17.78 6.72 -8.06
CA VAL A 15 17.15 7.79 -7.27
C VAL A 15 16.46 8.79 -8.21
N GLY A 16 15.54 9.59 -7.66
CA GLY A 16 14.90 10.69 -8.40
C GLY A 16 15.54 12.04 -8.09
N GLN A 17 14.72 13.09 -8.01
CA GLN A 17 15.19 14.42 -7.57
C GLN A 17 15.65 14.45 -6.11
N PHE A 18 15.24 13.44 -5.33
CA PHE A 18 15.63 13.26 -3.94
C PHE A 18 16.56 12.05 -3.79
N PRO A 19 17.55 12.09 -2.87
CA PRO A 19 18.51 11.01 -2.59
C PRO A 19 17.88 9.84 -1.79
N VAL A 20 16.67 9.45 -2.19
CA VAL A 20 15.96 8.28 -1.72
C VAL A 20 15.64 7.40 -2.92
N SER A 21 15.34 6.13 -2.66
CA SER A 21 14.99 5.14 -3.69
C SER A 21 13.97 5.71 -4.69
N ILE A 22 14.18 5.51 -5.99
CA ILE A 22 13.44 6.19 -7.07
C ILE A 22 11.93 6.21 -6.87
N ALA A 23 11.32 5.07 -6.49
CA ALA A 23 9.89 4.99 -6.22
C ALA A 23 9.44 5.81 -5.01
N THR A 24 10.29 6.03 -4.01
CA THR A 24 9.97 6.95 -2.91
C THR A 24 10.14 8.40 -3.36
N SER A 25 11.18 8.69 -4.16
CA SER A 25 11.44 10.03 -4.70
C SER A 25 10.27 10.52 -5.56
N LEU A 26 9.80 9.70 -6.50
CA LEU A 26 8.68 10.03 -7.39
C LEU A 26 7.38 10.31 -6.60
N ALA A 27 7.16 9.58 -5.50
CA ALA A 27 6.06 9.85 -4.57
C ALA A 27 6.17 11.27 -4.00
N LEU A 28 7.32 11.60 -3.43
CA LEU A 28 7.58 12.91 -2.84
C LEU A 28 7.50 14.04 -3.87
N GLU A 29 8.06 13.85 -5.06
CA GLU A 29 7.99 14.81 -6.15
C GLU A 29 6.53 15.13 -6.53
N GLY A 30 5.67 14.11 -6.57
CA GLY A 30 4.23 14.28 -6.76
C GLY A 30 3.57 15.05 -5.60
N ALA A 31 3.87 14.68 -4.36
CA ALA A 31 3.34 15.34 -3.17
C ALA A 31 3.78 16.81 -3.06
N PHE A 32 5.00 17.12 -3.51
CA PHE A 32 5.55 18.47 -3.52
C PHE A 32 5.17 19.28 -4.76
N GLY A 33 4.43 18.70 -5.71
CA GLY A 33 3.97 19.40 -6.91
C GLY A 33 5.08 19.72 -7.90
N ILE A 34 6.17 18.92 -7.91
CA ILE A 34 7.37 19.10 -8.76
C ILE A 34 7.67 17.89 -9.63
N TYR A 35 6.65 17.06 -9.90
CA TYR A 35 6.80 15.85 -10.70
C TYR A 35 7.24 16.19 -12.14
N PRO A 36 8.32 15.59 -12.70
CA PRO A 36 8.96 16.06 -13.94
C PRO A 36 8.03 16.17 -15.16
N GLU A 37 7.07 15.26 -15.27
CA GLU A 37 6.18 15.13 -16.44
C GLU A 37 4.83 15.81 -16.23
N ARG A 38 4.65 16.60 -15.17
CA ARG A 38 3.39 17.29 -14.86
C ARG A 38 3.63 18.78 -14.63
N PRO A 39 2.64 19.64 -14.92
CA PRO A 39 2.70 21.04 -14.53
C PRO A 39 2.95 21.19 -13.03
N ALA A 40 3.82 22.13 -12.66
CA ALA A 40 4.09 22.43 -11.27
C ALA A 40 2.80 22.89 -10.55
N VAL A 41 2.60 22.41 -9.33
CA VAL A 41 1.41 22.73 -8.51
C VAL A 41 1.82 23.57 -7.31
N ASN A 42 1.25 24.77 -7.18
CA ASN A 42 1.49 25.69 -6.08
C ASN A 42 0.15 26.19 -5.49
N PRO A 43 -0.14 26.04 -4.19
CA PRO A 43 0.70 25.40 -3.17
C PRO A 43 0.93 23.89 -3.42
N PRO A 44 2.04 23.32 -2.94
CA PRO A 44 2.29 21.88 -3.03
C PRO A 44 1.11 21.04 -2.51
N PRO A 45 0.68 19.98 -3.20
CA PRO A 45 -0.47 19.16 -2.81
C PRO A 45 -0.41 18.66 -1.35
N ILE A 46 0.77 18.30 -0.87
CA ILE A 46 1.00 17.82 0.51
C ILE A 46 0.51 18.82 1.58
N LYS A 47 0.51 20.14 1.30
CA LYS A 47 0.08 21.17 2.24
C LYS A 47 -1.44 21.12 2.55
N SER A 48 -2.21 20.34 1.80
CA SER A 48 -3.64 20.10 2.09
C SER A 48 -3.89 19.06 3.20
N TYR A 49 -2.84 18.35 3.63
CA TYR A 49 -2.87 17.33 4.66
C TYR A 49 -2.23 17.82 5.96
N GLN A 50 -2.36 17.02 7.01
CA GLN A 50 -1.75 17.26 8.33
C GLN A 50 -0.66 16.23 8.63
N GLU A 51 -0.75 15.05 8.04
CA GLU A 51 0.20 13.96 8.27
C GLU A 51 0.56 13.26 6.96
N LEU A 52 1.84 12.90 6.80
CA LEU A 52 2.34 11.97 5.80
C LEU A 52 2.64 10.63 6.47
N TRP A 53 1.80 9.63 6.22
CA TRP A 53 1.96 8.29 6.76
C TRP A 53 2.78 7.43 5.81
N ILE A 54 3.81 6.77 6.33
CA ILE A 54 4.72 5.96 5.52
C ILE A 54 4.84 4.56 6.12
N ASN A 55 4.41 3.55 5.37
CA ASN A 55 4.60 2.17 5.75
C ASN A 55 6.07 1.77 5.47
N VAL A 56 6.83 1.42 6.50
CA VAL A 56 8.25 1.08 6.38
C VAL A 56 8.50 -0.11 5.45
N ARG A 57 7.61 -1.10 5.40
CA ARG A 57 7.72 -2.21 4.42
C ARG A 57 7.65 -1.70 2.98
N THR A 58 6.92 -0.60 2.75
CA THR A 58 6.88 0.05 1.43
C THR A 58 8.22 0.67 1.07
N LEU A 59 8.89 1.31 2.02
CA LEU A 59 10.25 1.82 1.80
C LEU A 59 11.24 0.68 1.54
N MET A 60 11.16 -0.42 2.31
CA MET A 60 11.99 -1.60 2.09
C MET A 60 11.80 -2.18 0.68
N ARG A 61 10.55 -2.35 0.25
CA ARG A 61 10.23 -2.82 -1.10
C ARG A 61 10.69 -1.84 -2.18
N ASN A 62 10.57 -0.53 -1.96
CA ASN A 62 11.06 0.49 -2.90
C ASN A 62 12.58 0.49 -2.99
N LEU A 63 13.29 0.35 -1.86
CA LEU A 63 14.74 0.23 -1.81
C LEU A 63 15.22 -0.98 -2.58
N LEU A 64 14.70 -2.16 -2.26
CA LEU A 64 15.08 -3.39 -2.95
C LEU A 64 14.80 -3.28 -4.45
N GLY A 65 13.63 -2.73 -4.83
CA GLY A 65 13.26 -2.53 -6.24
C GLY A 65 14.09 -1.48 -6.99
N SER A 66 14.84 -0.63 -6.29
CA SER A 66 15.74 0.37 -6.91
C SER A 66 17.13 -0.18 -7.25
N LEU A 67 17.41 -1.43 -6.86
CA LEU A 67 18.69 -2.09 -7.06
C LEU A 67 18.67 -3.00 -8.30
N PRO A 68 19.83 -3.24 -8.95
CA PRO A 68 19.95 -4.27 -9.98
C PRO A 68 19.57 -5.67 -9.49
N GLN A 69 19.01 -6.51 -10.38
CA GLN A 69 18.44 -7.81 -10.03
C GLN A 69 19.47 -8.77 -9.38
N ASP A 70 20.72 -8.74 -9.84
CA ASP A 70 21.82 -9.56 -9.31
C ASP A 70 22.22 -9.17 -7.88
N ILE A 71 22.00 -7.91 -7.48
CA ILE A 71 22.16 -7.42 -6.11
C ILE A 71 20.95 -7.82 -5.27
N GLN A 72 19.74 -7.68 -5.80
CA GLN A 72 18.50 -8.05 -5.09
C GLN A 72 18.54 -9.50 -4.59
N ASP A 73 19.01 -10.43 -5.42
CA ASP A 73 19.05 -11.86 -5.11
C ASP A 73 20.10 -12.22 -4.04
N LYS A 74 20.97 -11.27 -3.67
CA LYS A 74 22.03 -11.43 -2.64
C LYS A 74 21.87 -10.44 -1.50
N PHE A 75 20.75 -9.73 -1.45
CA PHE A 75 20.50 -8.69 -0.47
C PHE A 75 20.44 -9.27 0.95
N LEU A 76 21.09 -8.61 1.90
CA LEU A 76 21.07 -9.00 3.31
C LEU A 76 20.17 -8.06 4.14
N PRO A 77 19.48 -8.57 5.16
CA PRO A 77 18.62 -7.76 6.04
C PRO A 77 19.29 -6.52 6.64
N GLY A 78 20.57 -6.61 7.03
CA GLY A 78 21.32 -5.52 7.64
C GLY A 78 21.57 -4.32 6.72
N TYR A 79 21.24 -4.40 5.42
CA TYR A 79 21.31 -3.23 4.55
C TYR A 79 20.06 -2.35 4.66
N PHE A 80 18.92 -2.89 5.09
CA PHE A 80 17.76 -2.08 5.42
C PHE A 80 18.05 -1.15 6.59
N THR A 81 18.73 -1.64 7.62
CA THR A 81 19.11 -0.84 8.80
C THR A 81 20.13 0.25 8.50
N LEU A 82 20.89 0.14 7.40
CA LEU A 82 21.77 1.23 6.95
C LEU A 82 21.01 2.28 6.14
N ALA A 83 20.19 1.86 5.18
CA ALA A 83 19.59 2.77 4.20
C ALA A 83 18.27 3.40 4.67
N ILE A 84 17.38 2.64 5.29
CA ILE A 84 16.03 3.11 5.65
C ILE A 84 16.05 4.26 6.67
N PRO A 85 16.87 4.24 7.74
CA PRO A 85 16.92 5.38 8.66
C PRO A 85 17.40 6.67 7.97
N GLN A 86 18.34 6.57 7.03
CA GLN A 86 18.84 7.70 6.26
C GLN A 86 17.75 8.26 5.33
N GLU A 87 17.03 7.39 4.61
CA GLU A 87 15.91 7.83 3.77
C GLU A 87 14.81 8.48 4.60
N LEU A 88 14.46 7.91 5.76
CA LEU A 88 13.44 8.47 6.64
C LEU A 88 13.83 9.84 7.19
N SER A 89 15.06 9.99 7.67
CA SER A 89 15.56 11.29 8.14
C SER A 89 15.54 12.35 7.03
N PHE A 90 15.89 11.96 5.80
CA PHE A 90 15.79 12.83 4.64
C PHE A 90 14.33 13.22 4.34
N ILE A 91 13.41 12.25 4.30
CA ILE A 91 11.98 12.48 4.05
C ILE A 91 11.40 13.43 5.10
N GLU A 92 11.69 13.20 6.38
CA GLU A 92 11.24 14.06 7.48
C GLU A 92 11.73 15.49 7.33
N THR A 93 13.00 15.67 7.00
CA THR A 93 13.61 16.99 6.77
C THR A 93 12.95 17.72 5.60
N GLU A 94 12.76 17.05 4.47
CA GLU A 94 12.14 17.66 3.29
C GLU A 94 10.66 17.97 3.52
N VAL A 95 9.90 17.09 4.17
CA VAL A 95 8.49 17.35 4.52
C VAL A 95 8.39 18.56 5.44
N LEU A 96 9.21 18.61 6.51
CA LEU A 96 9.23 19.74 7.43
C LEU A 96 9.54 21.05 6.69
N ARG A 97 10.57 21.05 5.85
CA ARG A 97 11.01 22.23 5.09
C ARG A 97 9.99 22.70 4.06
N ARG A 98 9.46 21.78 3.23
CA ARG A 98 8.52 22.07 2.13
C ARG A 98 7.13 22.47 2.62
N THR A 99 6.77 22.03 3.83
CA THR A 99 5.46 22.32 4.43
C THR A 99 5.51 23.37 5.53
N GLU A 100 6.68 23.96 5.81
CA GLU A 100 6.87 24.94 6.89
C GLU A 100 6.41 24.40 8.25
N GLY A 101 6.60 23.09 8.47
CA GLY A 101 6.18 22.40 9.68
C GLY A 101 4.68 22.12 9.81
N LEU A 102 3.88 22.39 8.78
CA LEU A 102 2.44 22.13 8.80
C LEU A 102 2.07 20.64 8.69
N VAL A 103 2.96 19.82 8.12
CA VAL A 103 2.74 18.38 7.93
C VAL A 103 3.75 17.58 8.74
N ARG A 104 3.24 16.64 9.53
CA ARG A 104 4.06 15.69 10.30
C ARG A 104 4.25 14.39 9.52
N THR A 105 5.46 13.85 9.52
CA THR A 105 5.71 12.47 9.05
C THR A 105 5.41 11.45 10.15
N VAL A 106 4.73 10.36 9.79
CA VAL A 106 4.40 9.23 10.68
C VAL A 106 4.86 7.93 10.05
N CYS A 107 5.92 7.34 10.60
CA CYS A 107 6.49 6.08 10.14
C CYS A 107 5.87 4.91 10.92
N TYR A 108 5.36 3.91 10.21
CA TYR A 108 4.68 2.78 10.83
C TYR A 108 4.99 1.46 10.13
N TYR A 109 4.68 0.36 10.82
CA TYR A 109 4.57 -0.96 10.21
C TYR A 109 3.32 -1.67 10.72
N ALA A 110 2.63 -2.34 9.81
CA ALA A 110 1.49 -3.19 10.14
C ALA A 110 1.96 -4.66 10.15
N ASP A 111 1.69 -5.37 11.25
CA ASP A 111 2.07 -6.79 11.34
C ASP A 111 1.11 -7.71 10.56
N HIS A 112 -0.11 -7.24 10.26
CA HIS A 112 -1.20 -7.97 9.59
C HIS A 112 -1.50 -9.34 10.22
N GLY A 113 -1.11 -9.57 11.47
CA GLY A 113 -1.25 -10.88 12.12
C GLY A 113 -2.72 -11.27 12.34
N ASP A 114 -3.62 -10.28 12.35
CA ASP A 114 -5.06 -10.46 12.52
C ASP A 114 -5.85 -10.38 11.21
N LEU A 115 -5.19 -10.39 10.04
CA LEU A 115 -5.84 -10.20 8.74
C LEU A 115 -6.92 -11.27 8.48
N LYS A 116 -6.66 -12.54 8.82
CA LYS A 116 -7.64 -13.64 8.69
C LYS A 116 -8.89 -13.43 9.55
N ARG A 117 -8.74 -12.75 10.69
CA ARG A 117 -9.84 -12.42 11.60
C ARG A 117 -10.62 -11.20 11.12
N VAL A 118 -9.94 -10.21 10.55
CA VAL A 118 -10.55 -8.96 10.05
C VAL A 118 -11.22 -9.15 8.69
N LEU A 119 -10.70 -10.06 7.86
CA LEU A 119 -11.21 -10.38 6.53
C LEU A 119 -11.54 -11.88 6.43
N PRO A 120 -12.62 -12.33 7.08
CA PRO A 120 -13.01 -13.74 7.02
C PRO A 120 -13.30 -14.17 5.58
N GLY A 121 -12.78 -15.34 5.19
CA GLY A 121 -12.94 -15.89 3.83
C GLY A 121 -12.00 -15.29 2.77
N ALA A 122 -11.24 -14.24 3.08
CA ALA A 122 -10.19 -13.76 2.19
C ALA A 122 -9.10 -14.83 2.03
N LEU A 123 -8.60 -14.99 0.79
CA LEU A 123 -7.51 -15.91 0.50
C LEU A 123 -6.19 -15.18 0.76
N LEU A 124 -5.48 -15.57 1.81
CA LEU A 124 -4.16 -15.01 2.09
C LEU A 124 -3.13 -15.54 1.10
N LYS A 125 -2.21 -14.68 0.68
CA LYS A 125 -1.06 -15.08 -0.11
C LYS A 125 -0.16 -16.02 0.69
N VAL A 126 0.39 -17.01 -0.01
CA VAL A 126 1.44 -17.89 0.47
C VAL A 126 2.61 -17.80 -0.51
N ALA A 127 3.82 -17.53 -0.02
CA ALA A 127 5.03 -17.58 -0.84
C ALA A 127 5.35 -19.02 -1.25
N ASN A 128 5.22 -19.29 -2.55
CA ASN A 128 5.44 -20.62 -3.09
C ASN A 128 6.79 -20.75 -3.79
N THR A 129 7.29 -19.67 -4.41
CA THR A 129 8.55 -19.73 -5.15
C THR A 129 9.75 -19.42 -4.25
N PRO A 130 10.95 -19.97 -4.52
CA PRO A 130 12.15 -19.66 -3.75
C PRO A 130 12.45 -18.17 -3.68
N LYS A 131 12.20 -17.44 -4.78
CA LYS A 131 12.38 -15.98 -4.84
C LYS A 131 11.43 -15.24 -3.89
N GLN A 132 10.15 -15.64 -3.83
CA GLN A 132 9.18 -15.04 -2.91
C GLN A 132 9.55 -15.34 -1.45
N GLN A 133 9.93 -16.58 -1.15
CA GLN A 133 10.33 -16.98 0.20
C GLN A 133 11.59 -16.25 0.66
N PHE A 134 12.57 -16.07 -0.23
CA PHE A 134 13.76 -15.28 0.03
C PHE A 134 13.40 -13.82 0.31
N GLN A 135 12.60 -13.18 -0.55
CA GLN A 135 12.16 -11.79 -0.36
C GLN A 135 11.40 -11.59 0.96
N GLU A 136 10.47 -12.48 1.30
CA GLU A 136 9.74 -12.42 2.57
C GLU A 136 10.66 -12.65 3.78
N ALA A 137 11.67 -13.52 3.66
CA ALA A 137 12.63 -13.75 4.73
C ALA A 137 13.52 -12.52 4.98
N ILE A 138 14.05 -11.90 3.92
CA ILE A 138 14.90 -10.71 4.06
C ILE A 138 14.10 -9.51 4.57
N GLU A 139 12.85 -9.35 4.12
CA GLU A 139 11.98 -8.25 4.58
C GLU A 139 11.59 -8.45 6.06
N ARG A 140 11.19 -9.67 6.44
CA ARG A 140 10.83 -9.98 7.82
C ARG A 140 12.00 -9.73 8.78
N GLU A 141 13.18 -10.24 8.43
CA GLU A 141 14.37 -10.07 9.26
C GLU A 141 14.86 -8.62 9.26
N GLY A 142 14.82 -7.93 8.12
CA GLY A 142 15.18 -6.52 8.03
C GLY A 142 14.26 -5.63 8.85
N LEU A 143 12.96 -5.89 8.82
CA LEU A 143 11.98 -5.18 9.62
C LEU A 143 12.20 -5.43 11.12
N ARG A 144 12.48 -6.68 11.52
CA ARG A 144 12.82 -7.00 12.91
C ARG A 144 14.00 -6.16 13.40
N GLN A 145 15.08 -6.09 12.62
CA GLN A 145 16.26 -5.30 12.96
C GLN A 145 15.97 -3.78 12.98
N LEU A 146 15.13 -3.27 12.06
CA LEU A 146 14.71 -1.87 12.07
C LEU A 146 13.90 -1.50 13.32
N ILE A 147 12.98 -2.38 13.75
CA ILE A 147 12.17 -2.18 14.96
C ILE A 147 13.06 -2.10 16.21
N GLU A 148 14.20 -2.80 16.23
CA GLU A 148 15.15 -2.76 17.34
C GLU A 148 15.97 -1.46 17.38
N GLN A 149 16.10 -0.76 16.26
CA GLN A 149 16.95 0.43 16.12
C GLN A 149 16.17 1.75 16.07
N MET A 150 14.87 1.70 15.73
CA MET A 150 14.05 2.87 15.46
C MET A 150 12.72 2.79 16.20
N ASP A 151 12.23 3.95 16.67
CA ASP A 151 10.85 4.05 17.17
C ASP A 151 9.86 4.09 16.00
N LEU A 152 9.40 2.91 15.59
CA LEU A 152 8.40 2.73 14.55
C LEU A 152 7.04 2.46 15.17
N ARG A 153 6.00 3.18 14.72
CA ARG A 153 4.65 2.91 15.20
C ARG A 153 4.19 1.54 14.73
N LYS A 154 4.03 0.60 15.67
CA LYS A 154 3.38 -0.69 15.40
C LYS A 154 1.88 -0.50 15.25
N THR A 155 1.31 -1.06 14.19
CA THR A 155 -0.15 -1.15 14.01
C THR A 155 -0.58 -2.59 13.75
N ARG A 156 -1.84 -2.88 14.04
CA ARG A 156 -2.51 -4.10 13.53
C ARG A 156 -3.02 -3.81 12.11
N THR A 157 -3.95 -4.63 11.61
CA THR A 157 -4.65 -4.35 10.34
C THR A 157 -5.41 -3.01 10.38
N THR A 158 -5.94 -2.61 11.54
CA THR A 158 -6.54 -1.28 11.73
C THR A 158 -5.48 -0.28 12.19
N ILE A 159 -5.38 0.83 11.47
CA ILE A 159 -4.46 1.95 11.72
C ILE A 159 -5.23 3.10 12.34
N GLU A 160 -4.85 3.50 13.56
CA GLU A 160 -5.46 4.61 14.28
C GLU A 160 -4.99 5.99 13.74
N GLY A 161 -5.80 6.58 12.87
CA GLY A 161 -5.55 7.87 12.22
C GLY A 161 -5.91 9.13 13.01
N ARG A 162 -6.55 8.98 14.19
CA ARG A 162 -6.90 10.08 15.12
C ARG A 162 -7.60 11.26 14.46
N GLN A 163 -8.45 11.00 13.44
CA GLN A 163 -9.24 12.01 12.74
C GLN A 163 -8.42 13.15 12.10
N ARG A 164 -7.17 12.88 11.71
CA ARG A 164 -6.34 13.81 10.92
C ARG A 164 -6.58 13.65 9.42
N LYS A 165 -6.25 14.67 8.63
CA LYS A 165 -6.12 14.53 7.17
C LYS A 165 -4.76 13.93 6.86
N ALA A 166 -4.73 12.75 6.26
CA ALA A 166 -3.51 12.02 6.00
C ALA A 166 -3.32 11.74 4.51
N LEU A 167 -2.07 11.89 4.07
CA LEU A 167 -1.57 11.33 2.83
C LEU A 167 -0.76 10.08 3.19
N MET A 168 -1.02 8.94 2.55
CA MET A 168 -0.40 7.67 2.92
C MET A 168 0.40 7.08 1.77
N ILE A 169 1.65 6.68 2.03
CA ILE A 169 2.48 5.87 1.15
C ILE A 169 2.43 4.43 1.65
N THR A 170 1.73 3.58 0.91
CA THR A 170 1.69 2.14 1.19
C THR A 170 1.56 1.32 -0.09
N HIS A 171 2.24 0.18 -0.13
CA HIS A 171 2.02 -0.86 -1.14
C HIS A 171 1.09 -1.99 -0.65
N HIS A 172 0.56 -1.89 0.57
CA HIS A 172 -0.40 -2.83 1.15
C HIS A 172 -1.80 -2.20 1.12
N PRO A 173 -2.67 -2.56 0.16
CA PRO A 173 -3.96 -1.88 0.02
C PRO A 173 -4.90 -2.08 1.22
N VAL A 174 -4.67 -3.12 2.03
CA VAL A 174 -5.40 -3.36 3.29
C VAL A 174 -5.25 -2.21 4.29
N ASP A 175 -4.15 -1.46 4.27
CA ASP A 175 -3.93 -0.30 5.14
C ASP A 175 -5.01 0.79 4.92
N LEU A 176 -5.47 0.92 3.67
CA LEU A 176 -6.48 1.90 3.25
C LEU A 176 -7.88 1.59 3.79
N LEU A 177 -8.13 0.37 4.27
CA LEU A 177 -9.39 0.01 4.94
C LEU A 177 -9.58 0.80 6.24
N SER A 178 -8.50 1.33 6.81
CA SER A 178 -8.53 2.19 8.00
C SER A 178 -8.99 3.62 7.72
N ARG A 179 -9.49 3.93 6.51
CA ARG A 179 -9.89 5.30 6.10
C ARG A 179 -10.81 6.03 7.08
N TYR A 180 -11.66 5.29 7.80
CA TYR A 180 -12.63 5.87 8.73
C TYR A 180 -12.00 6.29 10.07
N GLU A 181 -10.77 5.87 10.35
CA GLU A 181 -9.95 6.34 11.47
C GLU A 181 -9.32 7.72 11.22
N PHE A 182 -9.39 8.19 9.97
CA PHE A 182 -8.91 9.48 9.51
C PHE A 182 -10.09 10.38 9.14
N ARG A 183 -9.89 11.69 9.21
CA ARG A 183 -10.88 12.66 8.69
C ARG A 183 -10.91 12.63 7.16
N GLN A 184 -9.74 12.41 6.57
CA GLN A 184 -9.53 12.19 5.14
C GLN A 184 -8.27 11.35 5.02
N LEU A 185 -8.31 10.32 4.19
CA LEU A 185 -7.16 9.49 3.85
C LEU A 185 -7.08 9.42 2.34
N ASP A 186 -5.96 9.87 1.77
CA ASP A 186 -5.64 9.71 0.36
C ASP A 186 -4.35 8.92 0.21
N LEU A 187 -4.24 8.17 -0.88
CA LEU A 187 -3.09 7.35 -1.20
C LEU A 187 -2.13 8.12 -2.09
N LEU A 188 -0.86 8.20 -1.70
CA LEU A 188 0.23 8.66 -2.56
C LEU A 188 0.92 7.45 -3.18
N GLU A 189 0.76 7.28 -4.50
CA GLU A 189 1.41 6.18 -5.21
C GLU A 189 2.91 6.40 -5.35
N SER A 190 3.72 5.45 -4.85
CA SER A 190 5.18 5.55 -4.90
C SER A 190 5.72 5.79 -6.32
N HIS A 191 5.37 4.96 -7.30
CA HIS A 191 5.98 5.03 -8.64
C HIS A 191 5.51 6.19 -9.52
N THR A 192 4.35 6.77 -9.23
CA THR A 192 3.71 7.74 -10.12
C THR A 192 3.55 9.11 -9.47
N GLY A 193 3.74 9.23 -8.16
CA GLY A 193 3.43 10.45 -7.42
C GLY A 193 1.97 10.90 -7.54
N ILE A 194 1.07 10.03 -7.99
CA ILE A 194 -0.36 10.34 -8.10
C ILE A 194 -0.98 10.21 -6.72
N ILE A 195 -1.72 11.25 -6.34
CA ILE A 195 -2.59 11.22 -5.16
C ILE A 195 -3.94 10.66 -5.59
N LYS A 196 -4.38 9.59 -4.93
CA LYS A 196 -5.63 8.90 -5.20
C LYS A 196 -6.54 9.00 -3.99
N ASP A 197 -7.71 9.58 -4.21
CA ASP A 197 -8.79 9.57 -3.23
C ASP A 197 -9.47 8.18 -3.17
N PRO A 198 -10.35 7.91 -2.18
CA PRO A 198 -11.01 6.63 -2.03
C PRO A 198 -11.80 6.15 -3.25
N SER A 199 -12.24 7.07 -4.12
CA SER A 199 -12.97 6.71 -5.34
C SER A 199 -12.09 6.03 -6.39
N GLN A 200 -10.77 6.19 -6.29
CA GLN A 200 -9.78 5.66 -7.23
C GLN A 200 -9.03 4.43 -6.68
N TRP A 201 -9.26 4.04 -5.43
CA TRP A 201 -8.55 2.93 -4.78
C TRP A 201 -8.88 1.56 -5.38
N TYR A 202 -10.02 1.41 -6.07
CA TYR A 202 -10.34 0.16 -6.79
C TYR A 202 -9.26 -0.26 -7.78
N THR A 203 -8.46 0.70 -8.28
CA THR A 203 -7.30 0.42 -9.15
C THR A 203 -6.20 -0.39 -8.48
N LYS A 204 -6.24 -0.56 -7.14
CA LYS A 204 -5.33 -1.43 -6.37
C LYS A 204 -5.81 -2.88 -6.25
N LEU A 205 -7.07 -3.15 -6.58
CA LEU A 205 -7.57 -4.51 -6.65
C LEU A 205 -6.89 -5.29 -7.79
N THR A 206 -6.88 -6.62 -7.71
CA THR A 206 -6.33 -7.43 -8.81
C THR A 206 -7.12 -7.20 -10.10
N GLY A 207 -6.43 -6.74 -11.15
CA GLY A 207 -7.07 -6.33 -12.41
C GLY A 207 -7.86 -5.02 -12.31
N GLY A 208 -7.56 -4.18 -11.31
CA GLY A 208 -8.35 -2.97 -11.01
C GLY A 208 -8.39 -1.92 -12.11
N ARG A 209 -7.52 -1.99 -13.13
CA ARG A 209 -7.57 -1.09 -14.30
C ARG A 209 -8.67 -1.49 -15.28
N GLU A 210 -9.01 -2.77 -15.31
CA GLU A 210 -10.06 -3.35 -16.14
C GLU A 210 -11.41 -3.43 -15.39
N LEU A 211 -11.42 -3.20 -14.08
CA LEU A 211 -12.64 -3.18 -13.28
C LEU A 211 -13.37 -1.84 -13.41
N PRO A 212 -14.72 -1.83 -13.37
CA PRO A 212 -15.47 -0.60 -13.17
C PRO A 212 -15.12 0.00 -11.79
N PRO A 213 -15.43 1.30 -11.55
CA PRO A 213 -15.24 1.90 -10.24
C PRO A 213 -16.04 1.17 -9.16
N LEU A 214 -15.35 0.36 -8.36
CA LEU A 214 -15.94 -0.42 -7.27
C LEU A 214 -15.67 0.26 -5.93
N PRO A 215 -16.56 0.09 -4.93
CA PRO A 215 -16.28 0.61 -3.61
C PRO A 215 -15.10 -0.14 -3.00
N PHE A 216 -14.12 0.56 -2.45
CA PHE A 216 -12.97 -0.05 -1.80
C PHE A 216 -13.29 -0.36 -0.33
N MET A 217 -13.52 -1.63 -0.01
CA MET A 217 -13.94 -2.09 1.31
C MET A 217 -13.52 -3.54 1.56
N ASN A 218 -13.72 -4.03 2.78
CA ASN A 218 -13.37 -5.41 3.18
C ASN A 218 -13.89 -6.46 2.19
N PHE A 219 -15.15 -6.33 1.75
CA PHE A 219 -15.76 -7.26 0.79
C PHE A 219 -15.02 -7.28 -0.55
N THR A 220 -14.79 -6.11 -1.16
CA THR A 220 -14.22 -6.03 -2.52
C THR A 220 -12.74 -6.42 -2.53
N ILE A 221 -11.96 -6.04 -1.51
CA ILE A 221 -10.56 -6.47 -1.42
C ILE A 221 -10.44 -7.97 -1.12
N SER A 222 -11.34 -8.56 -0.32
CA SER A 222 -11.36 -10.01 -0.06
C SER A 222 -11.81 -10.82 -1.28
N LEU A 223 -12.63 -10.22 -2.14
CA LEU A 223 -13.14 -10.82 -3.37
C LEU A 223 -12.11 -10.76 -4.51
N PHE A 224 -11.57 -9.58 -4.77
CA PHE A 224 -10.66 -9.35 -5.91
C PHE A 224 -9.19 -9.54 -5.55
N GLY A 225 -8.81 -9.56 -4.27
CA GLY A 225 -7.42 -9.55 -3.85
C GLY A 225 -6.72 -8.24 -4.20
N ASP A 226 -5.40 -8.20 -3.99
CA ASP A 226 -4.61 -6.98 -4.04
C ASP A 226 -3.39 -7.07 -4.96
N ASN A 227 -3.52 -7.75 -6.11
CA ASN A 227 -2.41 -8.13 -7.00
C ASN A 227 -1.39 -9.04 -6.30
N ASN A 228 -1.88 -9.93 -5.42
CA ASN A 228 -1.07 -10.91 -4.72
C ASN A 228 0.05 -10.25 -3.90
N GLN A 229 -0.25 -9.13 -3.24
CA GLN A 229 0.62 -8.52 -2.24
C GLN A 229 0.42 -9.26 -0.91
N LEU A 230 -0.80 -9.23 -0.37
CA LEU A 230 -1.21 -9.99 0.83
C LEU A 230 -2.42 -10.90 0.55
N LEU A 231 -3.23 -10.59 -0.47
CA LEU A 231 -4.50 -11.23 -0.74
C LEU A 231 -4.59 -11.74 -2.18
N GLN A 232 -4.96 -13.01 -2.31
CA GLN A 232 -5.30 -13.63 -3.58
C GLN A 232 -6.76 -13.34 -3.96
N ALA A 233 -6.99 -13.24 -5.27
CA ALA A 233 -8.33 -13.12 -5.80
C ALA A 233 -9.13 -14.42 -5.61
N GLN A 234 -10.42 -14.30 -5.33
CA GLN A 234 -11.33 -15.45 -5.29
C GLN A 234 -11.46 -16.12 -6.67
N PRO A 235 -11.99 -17.36 -6.73
CA PRO A 235 -12.22 -18.06 -7.98
C PRO A 235 -12.97 -17.20 -9.01
N LEU A 236 -12.56 -17.32 -10.28
CA LEU A 236 -13.04 -16.48 -11.37
C LEU A 236 -14.57 -16.50 -11.52
N LYS A 237 -15.20 -17.66 -11.30
CA LYS A 237 -16.67 -17.82 -11.35
C LYS A 237 -17.38 -16.89 -10.37
N LEU A 238 -16.88 -16.78 -9.13
CA LEU A 238 -17.44 -15.91 -8.11
C LEU A 238 -17.23 -14.43 -8.48
N ARG A 239 -16.01 -14.05 -8.87
CA ARG A 239 -15.69 -12.67 -9.25
C ARG A 239 -16.54 -12.18 -10.42
N ARG A 240 -16.68 -12.99 -11.47
CA ARG A 240 -17.55 -12.69 -12.62
C ARG A 240 -19.00 -12.49 -12.19
N LYS A 241 -19.52 -13.38 -11.34
CA LYS A 241 -20.90 -13.26 -10.87
C LYS A 241 -21.15 -11.97 -10.10
N ILE A 242 -20.20 -11.56 -9.28
CA ILE A 242 -20.31 -10.29 -8.53
C ILE A 242 -20.16 -9.09 -9.46
N LEU A 243 -19.31 -9.16 -10.50
CA LEU A 243 -19.21 -8.09 -11.50
C LEU A 243 -20.51 -7.94 -12.31
N GLU A 244 -21.17 -9.03 -12.69
CA GLU A 244 -22.50 -8.98 -13.33
C GLU A 244 -23.53 -8.25 -12.45
N ILE A 245 -23.52 -8.55 -11.14
CA ILE A 245 -24.40 -7.88 -10.16
C ILE A 245 -24.01 -6.40 -10.04
N ALA A 246 -22.72 -6.10 -9.96
CA ALA A 246 -22.21 -4.74 -9.87
C ALA A 246 -22.62 -3.90 -11.08
N GLU A 247 -22.58 -4.47 -12.28
CA GLU A 247 -23.02 -3.82 -13.52
C GLU A 247 -24.54 -3.61 -13.54
N ARG A 248 -25.30 -4.69 -13.31
CA ARG A 248 -26.78 -4.64 -13.26
C ARG A 248 -27.29 -3.61 -12.25
N ASP A 249 -26.69 -3.60 -11.06
CA ASP A 249 -27.10 -2.73 -9.96
C ASP A 249 -26.37 -1.37 -9.98
N ARG A 250 -25.55 -1.10 -11.00
CA ARG A 250 -24.78 0.14 -11.19
C ARG A 250 -23.99 0.52 -9.95
N TRP A 251 -23.11 -0.36 -9.52
CA TRP A 251 -22.18 -0.08 -8.45
C TRP A 251 -21.18 1.01 -8.90
N THR A 252 -20.77 1.79 -7.93
CA THR A 252 -19.80 2.88 -8.05
C THR A 252 -18.90 2.84 -6.82
N ALA A 253 -17.86 3.68 -6.78
CA ALA A 253 -16.94 3.73 -5.64
C ALA A 253 -17.60 4.14 -4.29
N ILE A 254 -18.83 4.68 -4.32
CA ILE A 254 -19.60 5.06 -3.14
C ILE A 254 -20.72 4.05 -2.79
N THR A 255 -20.79 2.92 -3.48
CA THR A 255 -21.81 1.89 -3.22
C THR A 255 -21.68 1.31 -1.81
N THR A 256 -22.81 1.20 -1.11
CA THR A 256 -22.87 0.76 0.28
C THR A 256 -22.88 -0.76 0.42
N LEU A 257 -22.47 -1.24 1.60
CA LEU A 257 -22.50 -2.67 1.92
C LEU A 257 -23.91 -3.25 1.88
N ASP A 258 -24.94 -2.48 2.23
CA ASP A 258 -26.33 -2.97 2.20
C ASP A 258 -26.85 -3.17 0.78
N LYS A 259 -26.47 -2.27 -0.15
CA LYS A 259 -26.77 -2.46 -1.58
C LYS A 259 -26.06 -3.71 -2.12
N ILE A 260 -24.80 -3.93 -1.72
CA ILE A 260 -24.04 -5.14 -2.06
C ILE A 260 -24.74 -6.40 -1.53
N ARG A 261 -25.17 -6.39 -0.25
CA ARG A 261 -25.89 -7.51 0.39
C ARG A 261 -27.18 -7.84 -0.35
N LEU A 262 -27.95 -6.83 -0.76
CA LEU A 262 -29.16 -7.02 -1.54
C LEU A 262 -28.86 -7.70 -2.89
N GLY A 263 -27.82 -7.24 -3.59
CA GLY A 263 -27.38 -7.85 -4.84
C GLY A 263 -26.99 -9.32 -4.65
N ILE A 264 -26.22 -9.65 -3.61
CA ILE A 264 -25.79 -11.02 -3.30
C ILE A 264 -26.96 -11.96 -2.99
N LYS A 265 -28.04 -11.48 -2.35
CA LYS A 265 -29.25 -12.29 -2.11
C LYS A 265 -29.90 -12.80 -3.40
N SER A 266 -29.70 -12.09 -4.53
CA SER A 266 -30.23 -12.46 -5.84
C SER A 266 -29.44 -13.56 -6.56
N ILE A 267 -28.30 -14.03 -6.03
CA ILE A 267 -27.52 -15.11 -6.65
C ILE A 267 -28.27 -16.43 -6.54
N GLU A 268 -28.72 -17.02 -7.66
CA GLU A 268 -29.48 -18.28 -7.65
C GLU A 268 -28.67 -19.49 -7.18
N ASP A 269 -27.41 -19.62 -7.64
CA ASP A 269 -26.47 -20.69 -7.26
C ASP A 269 -26.18 -20.63 -5.74
N PRO A 270 -26.67 -21.60 -4.94
CA PRO A 270 -26.54 -21.54 -3.48
C PRO A 270 -25.08 -21.58 -3.00
N ALA A 271 -24.20 -22.28 -3.72
CA ALA A 271 -22.80 -22.38 -3.35
C ALA A 271 -22.05 -21.06 -3.60
N LEU A 272 -22.34 -20.39 -4.73
CA LEU A 272 -21.81 -19.05 -4.98
C LEU A 272 -22.35 -18.02 -4.00
N ARG A 273 -23.65 -18.09 -3.67
CA ARG A 273 -24.27 -17.19 -2.70
C ARG A 273 -23.60 -17.35 -1.33
N ALA A 274 -23.45 -18.58 -0.85
CA ALA A 274 -22.78 -18.88 0.41
C ALA A 274 -21.32 -18.36 0.41
N SER A 275 -20.58 -18.58 -0.67
CA SER A 275 -19.20 -18.08 -0.81
C SER A 275 -19.13 -16.55 -0.73
N ALA A 276 -20.05 -15.84 -1.39
CA ALA A 276 -20.14 -14.38 -1.32
C ALA A 276 -20.52 -13.89 0.08
N GLN A 277 -21.41 -14.60 0.79
CA GLN A 277 -21.85 -14.25 2.14
C GLN A 277 -20.72 -14.36 3.17
N VAL A 278 -19.83 -15.35 3.04
CA VAL A 278 -18.65 -15.46 3.92
C VAL A 278 -17.80 -14.19 3.84
N LEU A 279 -17.63 -13.61 2.64
CA LEU A 279 -16.84 -12.38 2.43
C LEU A 279 -17.51 -11.09 2.94
N LEU A 280 -18.81 -11.15 3.27
CA LEU A 280 -19.56 -10.03 3.86
C LEU A 280 -19.52 -10.00 5.39
N SER A 281 -18.96 -11.04 5.99
CA SER A 281 -18.84 -11.23 7.44
C SER A 281 -17.74 -10.34 8.02
#